data_AF-F0SAT8-F1
#
_entry.id   AF-F0SAT8-F1
#
_cell.length_a   1.000
_cell.length_b   1.000
_cell.length_c   1.000
_cell.angle_alpha   90.00
_cell.angle_beta   90.00
_cell.angle_gamma   90.00
#
_symmetry.space_group_name_H-M   'P 1'
#
loop_
_entity.id
_entity.type
_entity.pdbx_description
1 polymer ?
#
loop_
_entity_poly.entity_id
_entity_poly.type
_entity_poly.pdbx_seq_one_letter_code
_entity_poly.pdbx_strand_id
1 'polypeptide(L)'
;MARTYTTIFAICKAHQLDYKDVVREYTGGETDSLRSLTDYQVENLEARLKALSKGDFKPKPGDAQRKKFISLAGKMRWGTTTLQIVKALDNWCLKQKYRKKLNDLNEAELNVLLTVFEAKVYSQYLSGIHK
;
A
#
# COMPACT_ATOMS: atom_id res chain seq x y z
N MET A 1 7.95 20.03 20.67
CA MET A 1 7.71 19.61 19.28
C MET A 1 6.53 20.40 18.74
N ALA A 2 6.54 20.84 17.48
CA ALA A 2 5.37 21.50 16.90
C ALA A 2 4.25 20.47 16.70
N ARG A 3 3.03 20.76 17.20
CA ARG A 3 1.87 19.87 17.03
C ARG A 3 1.53 19.76 15.54
N THR A 4 1.54 18.55 14.99
CA THR A 4 1.16 18.27 13.60
C THR A 4 -0.13 17.47 13.56
N TYR A 5 -1.19 18.07 13.00
CA TYR A 5 -2.52 17.43 12.87
C TYR A 5 -2.72 16.72 11.53
N THR A 6 -1.65 16.52 10.76
CA THR A 6 -1.69 15.98 9.40
C THR A 6 -2.34 14.60 9.34
N THR A 7 -2.06 13.74 10.32
CA THR A 7 -2.66 12.39 10.41
C THR A 7 -4.17 12.45 10.64
N ILE A 8 -4.62 13.33 11.54
CA ILE A 8 -6.05 13.51 11.87
C ILE A 8 -6.81 13.98 10.63
N PHE A 9 -6.32 15.02 9.95
CA PHE A 9 -6.94 15.51 8.71
C PHE A 9 -6.95 14.46 7.60
N ALA A 10 -5.87 13.68 7.46
CA ALA A 10 -5.79 12.63 6.46
C ALA A 10 -6.83 11.53 6.70
N ILE A 11 -7.00 11.08 7.95
CA ILE A 11 -7.99 10.06 8.30
C ILE A 11 -9.42 10.59 8.15
N CYS A 12 -9.73 11.78 8.67
CA CYS A 12 -11.06 12.38 8.51
C CYS A 12 -11.44 12.53 7.03
N LYS A 13 -10.51 13.02 6.19
CA LYS A 13 -10.71 13.12 4.73
C LYS A 13 -10.94 11.76 4.08
N ALA A 14 -10.20 10.72 4.48
CA ALA A 14 -10.35 9.37 3.93
C ALA A 14 -11.73 8.75 4.23
N HIS A 15 -12.34 9.11 5.36
CA HIS A 15 -13.65 8.61 5.79
C HIS A 15 -14.80 9.59 5.52
N GLN A 16 -14.57 10.70 4.81
CA GLN A 16 -15.56 11.76 4.56
C GLN A 16 -16.16 12.35 5.85
N LEU A 17 -15.37 12.41 6.91
CA LEU A 17 -15.75 12.99 8.19
C LEU A 17 -15.24 14.44 8.28
N ASP A 18 -16.04 15.34 8.87
CA ASP A 18 -15.55 16.65 9.30
C ASP A 18 -14.73 16.49 10.59
N TYR A 19 -13.52 17.04 10.60
CA TYR A 19 -12.65 16.99 11.79
C TYR A 19 -13.27 17.75 12.97
N LYS A 20 -14.07 18.80 12.74
CA LYS A 20 -14.73 19.54 13.81
C LYS A 20 -15.77 18.70 14.53
N ASP A 21 -16.55 17.96 13.77
CA ASP A 21 -17.58 17.06 14.32
C ASP A 21 -16.93 15.92 15.09
N VAL A 22 -15.83 15.36 14.57
CA VAL A 22 -15.03 14.33 15.25
C VAL A 22 -14.46 14.84 16.58
N VAL A 23 -13.95 16.08 16.63
CA VAL A 23 -13.42 16.67 17.88
C VAL A 23 -14.54 16.96 18.86
N ARG A 24 -15.68 17.46 18.37
CA ARG A 24 -16.86 17.75 19.18
C ARG A 24 -17.43 16.47 19.80
N GLU A 25 -17.52 15.39 19.02
CA GLU A 25 -17.96 14.08 19.50
C GLU A 25 -16.97 13.51 20.54
N TYR A 26 -15.67 13.62 20.28
CA TYR A 26 -14.63 13.13 21.18
C TYR A 26 -14.65 13.84 22.54
N THR A 27 -14.90 15.15 22.56
CA THR A 27 -14.94 15.97 23.78
C THR A 27 -16.31 16.05 24.43
N GLY A 28 -17.32 15.34 23.91
CA GLY A 28 -18.69 15.43 24.42
C GLY A 28 -19.31 16.83 24.26
N GLY A 29 -18.82 17.64 23.33
CA GLY A 29 -19.32 18.99 23.04
C GLY A 29 -18.54 20.15 23.67
N GLU A 30 -17.49 19.90 24.45
CA GLU A 30 -16.72 20.96 25.11
C GLU A 30 -15.94 21.85 24.12
N THR A 31 -15.46 21.29 23.01
CA THR A 31 -14.77 22.06 21.96
C THR A 31 -14.83 21.35 20.61
N ASP A 32 -14.70 22.10 19.52
CA ASP A 32 -14.54 21.59 18.15
C ASP A 32 -13.15 21.92 17.57
N SER A 33 -12.25 22.45 18.40
CA SER A 33 -10.92 22.91 18.01
C SER A 33 -9.84 21.94 18.47
N LEU A 34 -9.06 21.40 17.53
CA LEU A 34 -7.87 20.60 17.82
C LEU A 34 -6.82 21.36 18.65
N ARG A 35 -6.81 22.69 18.58
CA ARG A 35 -5.88 23.53 19.36
C ARG A 35 -6.25 23.61 20.83
N SER A 36 -7.53 23.38 21.15
CA SER A 36 -8.04 23.41 22.51
C SER A 36 -7.81 22.09 23.27
N LEU A 37 -7.33 21.06 22.57
CA LEU A 37 -6.98 19.77 23.17
C LEU A 37 -5.58 19.82 23.82
N THR A 38 -5.44 19.07 24.91
CA THR A 38 -4.13 18.72 25.48
C THR A 38 -3.38 17.74 24.58
N ASP A 39 -2.05 17.64 24.70
CA ASP A 39 -1.25 16.70 23.89
C ASP A 39 -1.73 15.26 24.06
N TYR A 40 -2.06 14.86 25.29
CA TYR A 40 -2.63 13.55 25.59
C TYR A 40 -3.98 13.29 24.90
N GLN A 41 -4.85 14.32 24.86
CA GLN A 41 -6.13 14.20 24.15
C GLN A 41 -5.95 14.09 22.64
N VAL A 42 -4.97 14.78 22.07
CA VAL A 42 -4.64 14.68 20.64
C VAL A 42 -4.12 13.28 20.30
N GLU A 43 -3.22 12.72 21.10
CA GLU A 43 -2.70 11.36 20.91
C GLU A 43 -3.81 10.30 21.00
N ASN A 44 -4.70 10.42 21.98
CA ASN A 44 -5.84 9.51 22.14
C ASN A 44 -6.86 9.63 20.99
N LEU A 45 -7.14 10.86 20.54
CA LEU A 45 -8.00 11.09 19.39
C LEU A 45 -7.40 10.47 18.12
N GLU A 46 -6.09 10.65 17.91
CA GLU A 46 -5.38 10.05 16.78
C GLU A 46 -5.39 8.51 16.85
N ALA A 47 -5.22 7.92 18.04
CA ALA A 47 -5.32 6.47 18.23
C ALA A 47 -6.73 5.94 17.92
N ARG A 48 -7.78 6.64 18.38
CA ARG A 48 -9.18 6.30 18.08
C ARG A 48 -9.48 6.40 16.58
N LEU A 49 -8.98 7.44 15.92
CA LEU A 49 -9.14 7.62 14.47
C LEU A 49 -8.37 6.56 13.66
N LYS A 50 -7.15 6.19 14.08
CA LYS A 50 -6.41 5.07 13.48
C LYS A 50 -7.10 3.73 13.66
N ALA A 51 -7.86 3.55 14.75
CA ALA A 51 -8.70 2.37 14.93
C ALA A 51 -9.89 2.35 13.96
N LEU A 52 -10.48 3.52 13.66
CA LEU A 52 -11.52 3.67 12.62
C LEU A 52 -10.97 3.42 11.20
N SER A 53 -9.69 3.77 10.96
CA SER A 53 -9.02 3.45 9.70
C SER A 53 -8.64 1.98 9.56
N LYS A 54 -8.84 1.14 10.58
CA LYS A 54 -8.86 -0.33 10.44
C LYS A 54 -10.20 -0.80 9.85
N GLY A 55 -10.72 -0.08 8.86
CA GLY A 55 -11.65 -0.72 7.92
C GLY A 55 -10.95 -1.94 7.35
N ASP A 56 -11.67 -3.05 7.18
CA ASP A 56 -11.19 -4.30 6.60
C ASP A 56 -10.43 -4.02 5.30
N PHE A 57 -9.11 -3.76 5.40
CA PHE A 57 -8.24 -3.73 4.25
C PHE A 57 -8.13 -5.18 3.81
N LYS A 58 -9.10 -5.60 3.01
CA LYS A 58 -9.00 -6.81 2.24
C LYS A 58 -8.08 -6.45 1.08
N PRO A 59 -6.84 -6.96 1.07
CA PRO A 59 -5.95 -6.75 -0.07
C PRO A 59 -6.71 -7.15 -1.33
N LYS A 60 -6.57 -6.35 -2.39
CA LYS A 60 -7.20 -6.69 -3.67
C LYS A 60 -6.77 -8.10 -4.07
N PRO A 61 -7.66 -8.91 -4.68
CA PRO A 61 -7.25 -10.21 -5.19
C PRO A 61 -6.03 -10.06 -6.10
N GLY A 62 -5.03 -10.93 -5.92
CA GLY A 62 -3.75 -10.84 -6.61
C GLY A 62 -2.68 -9.92 -5.99
N ASP A 63 -2.97 -9.17 -4.91
CA ASP A 63 -2.00 -8.23 -4.31
C ASP A 63 -0.74 -8.95 -3.77
N ALA A 64 -0.93 -10.12 -3.16
CA ALA A 64 0.18 -10.95 -2.70
C ALA A 64 1.11 -11.36 -3.86
N GLN A 65 0.54 -11.76 -4.99
CA GLN A 65 1.26 -12.13 -6.20
C GLN A 65 2.00 -10.94 -6.81
N ARG A 66 1.35 -9.77 -6.91
CA ARG A 66 1.98 -8.53 -7.41
C ARG A 66 3.16 -8.11 -6.53
N LYS A 67 3.00 -8.18 -5.21
CA LYS A 67 4.10 -7.93 -4.26
C LYS A 67 5.25 -8.92 -4.45
N LYS A 68 4.96 -10.20 -4.68
CA LYS A 68 5.98 -11.22 -4.93
C LYS A 68 6.75 -10.92 -6.23
N PHE A 69 6.07 -10.56 -7.31
CA PHE A 69 6.70 -10.10 -8.55
C PHE A 69 7.67 -8.95 -8.32
N ILE A 70 7.20 -7.89 -7.65
CA ILE A 70 8.01 -6.70 -7.35
C ILE A 70 9.22 -7.07 -6.50
N SER A 71 9.03 -7.91 -5.48
CA SER A 71 10.12 -8.37 -4.61
C SER A 71 11.19 -9.16 -5.38
N LEU A 72 10.78 -10.13 -6.21
CA LEU A 72 11.71 -10.93 -7.00
C LEU A 72 12.44 -10.07 -8.05
N ALA A 73 11.73 -9.22 -8.77
CA ALA A 73 12.33 -8.30 -9.74
C ALA A 73 13.29 -7.29 -9.08
N GLY A 74 12.99 -6.85 -7.85
CA GLY A 74 13.89 -6.05 -7.03
C GLY A 74 15.18 -6.78 -6.68
N LYS A 75 15.09 -8.06 -6.27
CA LYS A 75 16.27 -8.91 -6.02
C LYS A 75 17.15 -9.09 -7.26
N MET A 76 16.54 -9.16 -8.44
CA MET A 76 17.25 -9.24 -9.73
C MET A 76 17.75 -7.89 -10.25
N ARG A 77 17.57 -6.80 -9.48
CA ARG A 77 17.95 -5.42 -9.86
C ARG A 77 17.35 -4.95 -11.19
N TRP A 78 16.09 -5.30 -11.47
CA TRP A 78 15.38 -4.84 -12.67
C TRP A 78 15.08 -3.32 -12.67
N GLY A 79 15.32 -2.63 -11.56
CA GLY A 79 15.26 -1.18 -11.42
C GLY A 79 15.76 -0.74 -10.05
N THR A 80 16.04 0.55 -9.88
CA THR A 80 16.48 1.12 -8.59
C THR A 80 15.33 1.63 -7.74
N THR A 81 14.20 1.93 -8.37
CA THR A 81 12.96 2.36 -7.70
C THR A 81 11.80 1.43 -8.02
N THR A 82 10.80 1.37 -7.12
CA THR A 82 9.60 0.57 -7.32
C THR A 82 8.90 0.88 -8.65
N LEU A 83 8.86 2.16 -9.05
CA LEU A 83 8.23 2.57 -10.31
C LEU A 83 8.96 1.98 -11.53
N GLN A 84 10.29 1.96 -11.51
CA GLN A 84 11.09 1.35 -12.59
C GLN A 84 10.89 -0.16 -12.64
N ILE A 85 10.87 -0.82 -11.48
CA ILE A 85 10.60 -2.27 -11.37
C ILE A 85 9.22 -2.60 -11.94
N VAL A 86 8.19 -1.85 -11.56
CA VAL A 86 6.82 -2.03 -12.08
C VAL A 86 6.78 -1.82 -13.59
N LYS A 87 7.45 -0.79 -14.12
CA LYS A 87 7.54 -0.56 -15.57
C LYS A 87 8.24 -1.72 -16.30
N ALA A 88 9.31 -2.27 -15.73
CA ALA A 88 10.00 -3.43 -16.28
C ALA A 88 9.11 -4.69 -16.26
N LEU A 89 8.39 -4.90 -15.16
CA LEU A 89 7.42 -5.98 -15.02
C LEU A 89 6.25 -5.83 -15.98
N ASP A 90 5.73 -4.63 -16.20
CA ASP A 90 4.69 -4.36 -17.19
C ASP A 90 5.17 -4.75 -18.59
N ASN A 91 6.36 -4.32 -18.99
CA ASN A 91 6.95 -4.68 -20.27
C ASN A 91 7.17 -6.19 -20.41
N TRP A 92 7.52 -6.88 -19.32
CA TRP A 92 7.64 -8.33 -19.30
C TRP A 92 6.28 -9.02 -19.44
N CYS A 93 5.26 -8.58 -18.67
CA CYS A 93 3.90 -9.14 -18.69
C CYS A 93 3.24 -8.96 -20.07
N LEU A 94 3.48 -7.83 -20.73
CA LEU A 94 3.00 -7.56 -22.10
C LEU A 94 3.54 -8.55 -23.14
N LYS A 95 4.70 -9.16 -22.90
CA LYS A 95 5.30 -10.19 -23.76
C LYS A 95 4.81 -11.61 -23.45
N GLN A 96 4.08 -11.80 -22.34
CA GLN A 96 3.56 -13.12 -21.95
C GLN A 96 2.19 -13.41 -22.58
N LYS A 97 1.66 -14.61 -22.30
CA LYS A 97 0.38 -15.12 -22.83
C LYS A 97 -0.77 -14.12 -22.75
N TYR A 98 -0.93 -13.44 -21.62
CA TYR A 98 -2.08 -12.58 -21.36
C TYR A 98 -1.94 -11.16 -21.91
N ARG A 99 -0.72 -10.72 -22.25
CA ARG A 99 -0.43 -9.39 -22.85
C ARG A 99 -1.07 -8.20 -22.13
N LYS A 100 -1.13 -8.26 -20.79
CA LYS A 100 -1.66 -7.21 -19.92
C LYS A 100 -0.55 -6.65 -19.03
N LYS A 101 -0.73 -5.43 -18.52
CA LYS A 101 0.14 -4.86 -17.47
C LYS A 101 -0.09 -5.59 -16.15
N LEU A 102 0.88 -5.50 -15.24
CA LEU A 102 0.88 -6.22 -13.96
C LEU A 102 -0.39 -5.93 -13.13
N ASN A 103 -0.85 -4.68 -13.14
CA ASN A 103 -2.02 -4.25 -12.38
C ASN A 103 -3.36 -4.60 -13.03
N ASP A 104 -3.36 -4.93 -14.33
CA ASP A 104 -4.57 -5.27 -15.09
C ASP A 104 -4.86 -6.78 -15.10
N LEU A 105 -3.93 -7.59 -14.58
CA LEU A 105 -4.08 -9.03 -14.46
C LEU A 105 -4.97 -9.40 -13.28
N ASN A 106 -5.82 -10.41 -13.48
CA ASN A 106 -6.58 -11.04 -12.40
C ASN A 106 -5.72 -12.07 -11.62
N GLU A 107 -6.24 -12.58 -10.51
CA GLU A 107 -5.49 -13.48 -9.62
C GLU A 107 -5.07 -14.80 -10.29
N ALA A 108 -5.94 -15.41 -11.09
CA ALA A 108 -5.63 -16.65 -11.79
C ALA A 108 -4.50 -16.45 -12.82
N GLU A 109 -4.58 -15.34 -13.59
CA GLU A 109 -3.54 -14.95 -14.55
C GLU A 109 -2.21 -14.66 -13.84
N LEU A 110 -2.25 -13.95 -12.70
CA LEU A 110 -1.07 -13.65 -11.88
C LEU A 110 -0.40 -14.92 -11.36
N ASN A 111 -1.16 -15.91 -10.87
CA ASN A 111 -0.60 -17.17 -10.38
C ASN A 111 0.15 -17.94 -11.48
N VAL A 112 -0.43 -18.01 -12.69
CA VAL A 112 0.22 -18.66 -13.83
C VAL A 112 1.51 -17.95 -14.21
N LEU A 113 1.47 -16.63 -14.37
CA LEU A 113 2.66 -15.86 -14.74
C LEU A 113 3.73 -15.90 -13.65
N LEU A 114 3.34 -15.86 -12.38
CA LEU A 114 4.27 -15.90 -11.25
C LEU A 114 5.01 -17.23 -11.22
N THR A 115 4.32 -18.34 -11.47
CA THR A 115 4.94 -19.66 -11.58
C THR A 115 6.00 -19.70 -12.68
N VAL A 116 5.70 -19.12 -13.85
CA VAL A 116 6.66 -18.99 -14.97
C VAL A 116 7.83 -18.10 -14.57
N PHE A 117 7.57 -16.99 -13.89
CA PHE A 117 8.58 -16.05 -13.45
C PHE A 117 9.57 -16.70 -12.47
N GLU A 118 9.07 -17.47 -11.50
CA GLU A 118 9.90 -18.17 -10.51
C GLU A 118 10.70 -19.30 -11.16
N ALA A 119 10.02 -20.18 -11.89
CA ALA A 119 10.63 -21.38 -12.44
C ALA A 119 11.64 -21.09 -13.55
N LYS A 120 11.42 -20.04 -14.35
CA LYS A 120 12.29 -19.73 -15.50
C LYS A 120 13.15 -18.50 -15.24
N VAL A 121 12.54 -17.34 -15.04
CA VAL A 121 13.26 -16.06 -15.02
C VAL A 121 14.18 -15.97 -13.80
N TYR A 122 13.62 -16.21 -12.61
CA TYR A 122 14.37 -16.09 -11.37
C TYR A 122 15.40 -17.22 -11.23
N SER A 123 15.02 -18.46 -11.57
CA SER A 123 15.97 -19.58 -11.55
C SER A 123 17.16 -19.38 -12.49
N GLN A 124 16.94 -18.83 -13.70
CA GLN A 124 18.02 -18.52 -14.64
C GLN A 124 18.93 -17.40 -14.14
N TYR A 125 18.36 -16.39 -13.48
CA TYR A 125 19.15 -15.33 -12.86
C TYR A 125 20.08 -15.88 -11.77
N LEU A 126 19.55 -16.73 -10.88
CA LEU A 126 20.36 -17.34 -9.82
C LEU A 126 21.47 -18.23 -10.38
N SER A 127 21.19 -19.05 -11.38
CA SER A 127 22.23 -19.89 -12.00
C SER A 127 23.33 -19.09 -12.70
N GLY A 128 23.00 -17.89 -13.19
CA GLY A 128 23.96 -16.97 -13.80
C GLY A 128 24.87 -16.23 -12.80
N ILE A 129 24.46 -16.10 -11.54
CA ILE A 129 25.28 -15.48 -10.48
C ILE A 129 26.30 -16.47 -9.90
N HIS A 130 26.01 -17.78 -9.94
CA HIS A 130 26.88 -18.82 -9.41
C HIS A 130 27.97 -19.29 -10.39
N LYS A 131 28.21 -18.55 -11.48
CA LYS A 131 29.33 -18.74 -12.42
C LYS A 131 30.29 -17.57 -12.32
#